data_AF-A0A963NN30-F1
#
_entry.id   AF-A0A963NN30-F1
#
_cell.length_a   1.000
_cell.length_b   1.000
_cell.length_c   1.000
_cell.angle_alpha   90.00
_cell.angle_beta   90.00
_cell.angle_gamma   90.00
#
_symmetry.space_group_name_H-M   'P 1'
#
loop_
_entity.id
_entity.type
_entity.pdbx_description
1 polymer ?
#
loop_
_entity_poly.entity_id
_entity_poly.type
_entity_poly.pdbx_seq_one_letter_code
_entity_poly.pdbx_strand_id
1 'polypeptide(L)' 'LHFALFDGTLLSLPAWLTDFAVMLAAGLLGFRLTRVTQMVTQYPWLYERAGPFGWRPRATTAPQR' A
#
# COMPACT_ATOMS: atom_id res chain seq x y z
N LEU A 1 1.45 -31.57 15.83
CA LEU A 1 2.55 -31.94 16.75
C LEU A 1 3.34 -30.68 17.17
N HIS A 2 2.69 -29.68 17.76
CA HIS A 2 3.36 -28.45 18.24
C HIS A 2 2.69 -27.83 19.49
N PHE A 3 1.51 -28.31 19.88
CA PHE A 3 0.66 -27.67 20.89
C PHE A 3 0.62 -28.40 22.24
N ALA A 4 1.01 -29.67 22.28
CA ALA A 4 0.90 -30.51 23.47
C ALA A 4 2.23 -30.64 24.25
N LEU A 5 3.35 -30.12 23.72
CA LEU A 5 4.68 -30.28 24.33
C LEU A 5 5.18 -29.01 25.06
N PHE A 6 4.61 -27.85 24.74
CA PHE A 6 4.95 -26.59 25.37
C PHE A 6 3.65 -26.00 25.87
N ASP A 7 3.56 -25.76 27.17
CA ASP A 7 2.50 -25.02 27.88
C ASP A 7 2.41 -23.56 27.34
N GLY A 8 2.07 -23.44 26.06
CA GLY A 8 2.04 -22.22 25.28
C GLY A 8 0.60 -21.82 25.07
N THR A 9 0.28 -20.61 25.51
CA THR A 9 -1.04 -19.99 25.48
C THR A 9 -1.82 -20.37 24.23
N LEU A 10 -3.08 -20.83 24.42
CA LEU A 10 -4.00 -21.35 23.39
C LEU A 10 -4.23 -20.41 22.17
N LEU A 11 -3.70 -19.20 22.23
CA LEU A 11 -3.58 -18.20 21.18
C LEU A 11 -2.10 -17.85 21.06
N SER A 12 -1.40 -18.39 20.07
CA SER A 12 -0.11 -17.85 19.65
C SER A 12 -0.35 -16.48 18.99
N LEU A 13 -0.61 -15.48 19.84
CA LEU A 13 -0.84 -14.08 19.49
C LEU A 13 0.16 -13.56 18.42
N PRO A 14 1.45 -13.96 18.43
CA PRO A 14 2.39 -13.56 17.38
C PRO A 14 2.07 -14.11 15.99
N ALA A 15 1.56 -15.35 15.89
CA ALA A 15 1.22 -15.95 14.60
C ALA A 15 0.02 -15.23 13.98
N TRP A 16 -1.07 -15.10 14.75
CA TRP A 16 -2.25 -14.35 14.31
C TRP A 16 -1.93 -12.89 13.95
N LEU A 17 -1.07 -12.22 14.73
CA LEU A 17 -0.65 -10.85 14.43
C LEU A 17 0.18 -10.77 13.15
N THR A 18 0.99 -11.80 12.86
CA THR A 18 1.78 -11.87 11.61
C THR A 18 0.85 -12.00 10.41
N ASP A 19 -0.10 -12.94 10.45
CA ASP A 19 -1.09 -13.10 9.38
C ASP A 19 -1.90 -11.82 9.16
N PHE A 20 -2.35 -11.19 10.26
CA PHE A 20 -3.05 -9.90 10.23
C PHE A 20 -2.18 -8.79 9.62
N ALA A 21 -0.91 -8.69 10.04
CA ALA A 21 0.02 -7.69 9.51
C ALA A 21 0.29 -7.90 8.01
N VAL A 22 0.41 -9.15 7.55
CA VAL A 22 0.60 -9.48 6.14
C VAL A 22 -0.64 -9.09 5.33
N MET A 23 -1.85 -9.44 5.79
CA MET A 23 -3.10 -9.04 5.13
C MET A 23 -3.24 -7.51 5.07
N LEU A 24 -2.92 -6.83 6.16
CA LEU A 24 -2.99 -5.37 6.25
C LEU A 24 -1.97 -4.70 5.33
N ALA A 25 -0.74 -5.21 5.28
CA ALA A 25 0.29 -4.74 4.38
C ALA A 25 -0.11 -4.92 2.91
N ALA A 26 -0.64 -6.09 2.54
CA ALA A 26 -1.13 -6.36 1.19
C ALA A 26 -2.26 -5.40 0.78
N GLY A 27 -3.25 -5.19 1.66
CA GLY A 27 -4.33 -4.24 1.43
C GLY A 27 -3.85 -2.80 1.29
N LEU A 28 -2.94 -2.36 2.15
CA LEU A 28 -2.39 -1.00 2.13
C LEU A 28 -1.55 -0.76 0.86
N LEU A 29 -0.76 -1.74 0.44
CA LEU A 29 0.01 -1.68 -0.81
C LEU A 29 -0.92 -1.57 -2.01
N GLY A 30 -1.94 -2.44 -2.11
CA GLY A 30 -2.93 -2.39 -3.18
C GLY A 30 -3.70 -1.07 -3.23
N PHE A 31 -4.13 -0.57 -2.07
CA PHE A 31 -4.78 0.74 -1.94
C PHE A 31 -3.86 1.87 -2.41
N ARG A 32 -2.59 1.86 -2.00
CA ARG A 32 -1.62 2.90 -2.36
C ARG A 32 -1.35 2.93 -3.86
N LEU A 33 -1.13 1.77 -4.47
CA LEU A 33 -0.95 1.64 -5.92
C LEU A 33 -2.17 2.14 -6.69
N THR A 34 -3.37 1.73 -6.25
CA THR A 34 -4.63 2.15 -6.87
C THR A 34 -4.83 3.66 -6.78
N ARG A 35 -4.53 4.28 -5.63
CA ARG A 35 -4.60 5.74 -5.46
C ARG A 35 -3.67 6.49 -6.40
N VAL A 36 -2.45 5.99 -6.60
CA VAL A 36 -1.50 6.59 -7.56
C VAL A 36 -2.05 6.52 -8.98
N THR A 37 -2.54 5.35 -9.38
CA THR A 37 -3.14 5.15 -10.70
C THR A 37 -4.34 6.06 -10.91
N GLN A 38 -5.26 6.13 -9.94
CA GLN A 38 -6.43 7.03 -10.01
C GLN A 38 -6.01 8.48 -10.18
N MET A 39 -5.05 8.99 -9.40
CA MET A 39 -4.60 10.38 -9.51
C MET A 39 -3.98 10.69 -10.87
N VAL A 40 -3.12 9.80 -11.38
CA VAL A 40 -2.45 10.00 -12.68
C VAL A 40 -3.41 9.82 -13.85
N THR A 41 -4.38 8.90 -13.78
CA THR A 41 -5.34 8.65 -14.86
C THR A 41 -6.50 9.64 -14.88
N GLN A 42 -7.00 10.06 -13.71
CA GLN A 42 -8.14 10.98 -13.62
C GLN A 42 -7.71 12.44 -13.75
N TYR A 43 -6.49 12.78 -13.30
CA TYR A 43 -5.97 14.15 -13.36
C TYR A 43 -4.61 14.23 -14.10
N PRO A 44 -4.49 13.70 -15.33
CA PRO A 44 -3.23 13.63 -16.07
C PRO A 44 -2.67 15.00 -16.47
N TRP A 45 -3.51 16.05 -16.49
CA TRP A 45 -3.07 17.43 -16.75
C TRP A 45 -2.41 18.07 -15.53
N LEU A 46 -2.75 17.64 -14.32
CA LEU A 46 -2.26 18.21 -13.06
C LEU A 46 -1.17 17.36 -12.41
N TYR A 47 -1.19 16.04 -12.60
CA TYR A 47 -0.28 15.12 -11.95
C TYR A 47 0.38 14.15 -12.94
N GLU A 48 1.63 13.79 -12.64
CA GLU A 48 2.40 12.77 -13.35
C GLU A 48 2.93 11.71 -12.38
N ARG A 49 3.20 10.50 -12.90
CA ARG A 49 3.67 9.39 -12.06
C ARG A 49 5.10 9.65 -11.59
N ALA A 50 5.30 9.70 -10.27
CA ALA A 50 6.62 9.92 -9.65
C ALA A 50 7.28 8.61 -9.18
N GLY A 51 6.55 7.50 -9.20
CA GLY A 51 7.03 6.17 -8.87
C GLY A 51 5.86 5.19 -8.70
N PRO A 52 6.11 3.94 -8.26
CA PRO A 52 5.05 2.98 -7.99
C PRO A 52 4.10 3.47 -6.89
N PHE A 53 4.60 4.18 -5.88
CA PHE A 53 3.82 4.59 -4.69
C PHE A 53 3.54 6.10 -4.58
N GLY A 54 3.81 6.86 -5.64
CA GLY A 54 3.67 8.32 -5.62
C GLY A 54 3.41 8.96 -6.98
N TRP A 55 2.78 10.13 -6.93
CA TRP A 55 2.61 11.05 -8.05
C TRP A 55 3.21 12.40 -7.66
N ARG A 56 3.58 13.21 -8.66
CA ARG A 56 4.02 14.59 -8.45
C ARG A 56 3.14 15.54 -9.26
N PRO A 57 3.00 16.81 -8.85
CA PRO A 57 2.41 17.83 -9.69
C PRO A 57 3.19 17.93 -11.01
N ARG A 58 2.47 17.93 -12.12
CA ARG A 58 3.05 18.29 -13.41
C ARG A 58 3.41 19.76 -13.33
N ALA A 59 4.66 20.10 -13.66
CA ALA A 59 5.01 21.49 -13.90
C ALA A 59 4.20 21.97 -15.09
N THR A 60 3.15 22.75 -14.85
CA THR A 60 2.40 23.41 -15.90
C THR A 60 3.37 24.32 -16.65
N THR A 61 3.93 23.83 -17.76
CA THR A 61 4.56 24.69 -18.76
C THR A 61 3.42 25.52 -19.33
N ALA A 62 3.19 26.69 -18.74
CA ALA A 62 2.28 27.68 -19.30
C ALA A 62 2.74 27.94 -20.75
N PRO A 63 1.83 27.97 -21.74
CA PRO A 63 2.21 28.23 -23.12
C PRO A 63 2.89 29.61 -23.15
N GLN A 64 4.19 29.62 -23.48
CA GLN A 64 4.90 30.86 -23.76
C GLN A 64 4.48 31.35 -25.15
N ARG A 65 3.36 32.08 -25.18
CA ARG A 65 2.82 32.93 -26.26
C ARG A 65 2.48 32.29 -27.60
#